data_AF-G5BEQ8-F1
#
_entry.id   AF-G5BEQ8-F1
#
_cell.length_a   1.000
_cell.length_b   1.000
_cell.length_c   1.000
_cell.angle_alpha   90.00
_cell.angle_beta   90.00
_cell.angle_gamma   90.00
#
_symmetry.space_group_name_H-M   'P 1'
#
loop_
_entity.id
_entity.type
_entity.pdbx_description
1 polymer ?
#
loop_
_entity_poly.entity_id
_entity_poly.type
_entity_poly.pdbx_seq_one_letter_code
_entity_poly.pdbx_strand_id
1 'polypeptide(L)'
;AAWLLLRSQTCSVAVRMAQPLEQALAAIVLTFQDYAGASGEKPKLCRAELKELLRKELPTWTPTEFRECDYDKLMSALDTNKDNEVDFEEYVHSLARLCLFCHEYFRE
;
A
#
# COMPACT_ATOMS: atom_id res chain seq x y z
N ALA A 1 6.67 -16.82 24.09
CA ALA A 1 6.85 -15.51 24.78
C ALA A 1 7.91 -14.63 24.12
N ALA A 2 9.06 -15.15 23.68
CA ALA A 2 10.11 -14.36 23.01
C ALA A 2 9.74 -13.82 21.61
N TRP A 3 8.82 -14.48 20.89
CA TRP A 3 8.38 -14.07 19.55
C TRP A 3 7.54 -12.79 19.52
N LEU A 4 6.94 -12.38 20.64
CA LEU A 4 6.22 -11.10 20.74
C LEU A 4 7.16 -9.92 21.05
N LEU A 5 8.33 -10.19 21.65
CA LEU A 5 9.34 -9.17 21.95
C LEU A 5 10.23 -8.84 20.75
N LEU A 6 10.35 -9.74 19.77
CA LEU A 6 11.07 -9.45 18.52
C LEU A 6 10.25 -8.57 17.57
N ARG A 7 8.92 -8.55 17.70
CA ARG A 7 8.05 -7.54 17.06
C ARG A 7 8.18 -6.14 17.68
N SER A 8 8.79 -6.03 18.87
CA SER A 8 9.12 -4.75 19.50
C SER A 8 10.48 -4.19 19.07
N GLN A 9 11.19 -4.87 18.16
CA GLN A 9 12.52 -4.51 17.70
C GLN A 9 12.61 -4.47 16.17
N THR A 10 11.53 -4.11 15.46
CA THR A 10 11.76 -3.24 14.31
C THR A 10 12.08 -1.90 14.93
N CYS A 11 13.37 -1.54 14.91
CA CYS A 11 13.77 -0.18 15.20
C CYS A 11 12.77 0.72 14.48
N SER A 12 11.99 1.45 15.26
CA SER A 12 11.51 2.76 14.88
C SER A 12 12.77 3.53 14.53
N VAL A 13 13.24 3.37 13.29
CA VAL A 13 13.86 4.47 12.59
C VAL A 13 12.68 5.40 12.35
N ALA A 14 12.24 6.06 13.41
CA ALA A 14 11.75 7.41 13.32
C ALA A 14 12.95 8.20 12.79
N VAL A 15 13.25 8.01 11.50
CA VAL A 15 13.90 9.04 10.73
C VAL A 15 13.02 10.23 11.01
N ARG A 16 13.59 11.26 11.64
CA ARG A 16 12.92 12.55 11.77
C ARG A 16 12.83 13.09 10.35
N MET A 17 11.91 12.54 9.57
CA MET A 17 11.52 13.01 8.25
C MET A 17 10.95 14.39 8.52
N ALA A 18 11.78 15.40 8.29
CA ALA A 18 11.52 16.76 8.73
C ALA A 18 10.59 17.45 7.74
N GLN A 19 10.59 16.97 6.48
CA GLN A 19 9.81 17.56 5.40
C GLN A 19 8.58 16.71 5.06
N PRO A 20 7.44 17.33 4.70
CA PRO A 20 6.20 16.62 4.36
C PRO A 20 6.38 15.55 3.27
N LEU A 21 7.23 15.79 2.29
CA LEU A 21 7.51 14.83 1.21
C LEU A 21 8.25 13.58 1.72
N GLU A 22 9.22 13.76 2.61
CA GLU A 22 9.94 12.66 3.24
C GLU A 22 8.99 11.80 4.09
N GLN A 23 8.06 12.45 4.79
CA GLN A 23 7.03 11.78 5.58
C GLN A 23 6.05 10.99 4.69
N ALA A 24 5.65 11.55 3.54
CA ALA A 24 4.79 10.86 2.59
C ALA A 24 5.47 9.63 1.98
N LEU A 25 6.74 9.75 1.59
CA LEU A 25 7.53 8.62 1.09
C LEU A 25 7.69 7.53 2.16
N ALA A 26 7.99 7.92 3.40
CA ALA A 26 8.07 6.99 4.52
C ALA A 26 6.73 6.29 4.75
N ALA A 27 5.61 7.02 4.71
CA ALA A 27 4.27 6.44 4.86
C ALA A 27 4.00 5.41 3.76
N ILE A 28 4.27 5.72 2.49
CA ILE A 28 4.08 4.79 1.36
C ILE A 28 4.87 3.48 1.59
N VAL A 29 6.14 3.58 1.98
CA VAL A 29 7.01 2.41 2.20
C VAL A 29 6.56 1.59 3.41
N LEU A 30 6.29 2.25 4.54
CA LEU A 30 5.91 1.58 5.79
C LEU A 30 4.54 0.92 5.67
N THR A 31 3.57 1.61 5.06
CA THR A 31 2.26 1.03 4.76
C THR A 31 2.41 -0.23 3.91
N PHE A 32 3.17 -0.19 2.81
CA PHE A 32 3.38 -1.41 2.00
C PHE A 32 3.97 -2.56 2.83
N GLN A 33 5.00 -2.28 3.65
CA GLN A 33 5.65 -3.30 4.48
C GLN A 33 4.72 -3.89 5.55
N ASP A 34 3.86 -3.07 6.16
CA ASP A 34 2.92 -3.49 7.19
C ASP A 34 1.87 -4.48 6.64
N TYR A 35 1.43 -4.29 5.40
CA TYR A 35 0.42 -5.15 4.77
C TYR A 35 1.03 -6.32 3.96
N ALA A 36 2.17 -6.13 3.30
CA ALA A 36 2.82 -7.15 2.46
C ALA A 36 3.62 -8.20 3.25
N GLY A 37 3.74 -8.02 4.57
CA GLY A 37 4.59 -8.83 5.44
C GLY A 37 3.95 -10.09 6.03
N ALA A 38 2.67 -10.38 5.76
CA ALA A 38 2.00 -11.51 6.41
C ALA A 38 2.37 -12.87 5.80
N SER A 39 2.83 -12.92 4.54
CA SER A 39 3.02 -14.18 3.80
C SER A 39 4.46 -14.74 3.73
N GLY A 40 5.50 -13.94 4.01
CA GLY A 40 6.88 -14.42 4.11
C GLY A 40 7.64 -14.63 2.77
N GLU A 41 8.97 -14.56 2.86
CA GLU A 41 10.03 -14.55 1.81
C GLU A 41 10.06 -13.38 0.81
N LYS A 42 8.94 -12.81 0.38
CA LYS A 42 8.93 -11.56 -0.41
C LYS A 42 7.78 -10.67 0.03
N PRO A 43 8.02 -9.38 0.37
CA PRO A 43 6.93 -8.47 0.70
C PRO A 43 6.17 -8.16 -0.58
N LYS A 44 5.11 -8.92 -0.82
CA LYS A 44 4.13 -8.69 -1.88
C LYS A 44 2.76 -8.67 -1.24
N LEU A 45 1.86 -7.88 -1.82
CA LEU A 45 0.47 -7.85 -1.41
C LEU A 45 -0.29 -8.90 -2.21
N CYS A 46 -0.84 -9.90 -1.55
CA CYS A 46 -1.89 -10.71 -2.16
C CYS A 46 -3.19 -9.90 -2.25
N ARG A 47 -4.14 -10.40 -3.04
CA ARG A 47 -5.47 -9.77 -3.19
C ARG A 47 -6.15 -9.45 -1.85
N ALA A 48 -6.01 -10.31 -0.84
CA ALA A 48 -6.61 -10.08 0.47
C ALA A 48 -5.94 -8.94 1.23
N GLU A 49 -4.60 -8.90 1.23
CA GLU A 49 -3.81 -7.86 1.89
C GLU A 49 -4.02 -6.49 1.22
N LEU A 50 -4.04 -6.46 -0.12
CA LEU A 50 -4.36 -5.24 -0.87
C LEU A 50 -5.75 -4.70 -0.51
N LYS A 51 -6.75 -5.58 -0.44
CA LYS A 51 -8.11 -5.19 -0.06
C LYS A 51 -8.15 -4.60 1.35
N GLU A 52 -7.39 -5.17 2.27
CA GLU A 52 -7.28 -4.65 3.64
C GLU A 52 -6.59 -3.28 3.69
N LEU A 53 -5.47 -3.11 2.97
CA LEU A 53 -4.75 -1.85 2.82
C LEU A 53 -5.67 -0.74 2.34
N LEU A 54 -6.42 -0.98 1.26
CA LEU A 54 -7.29 0.03 0.66
C LEU A 54 -8.42 0.46 1.61
N ARG A 55 -9.02 -0.49 2.33
CA ARG A 55 -10.11 -0.20 3.28
C ARG A 55 -9.63 0.57 4.50
N LYS A 56 -8.41 0.34 4.96
CA LYS A 56 -7.87 0.95 6.18
C LYS A 56 -7.17 2.28 5.92
N GLU A 57 -6.36 2.34 4.87
CA GLU A 57 -5.51 3.50 4.56
C GLU A 57 -6.22 4.50 3.64
N LEU A 58 -7.15 4.03 2.80
CA LEU A 58 -7.88 4.85 1.82
C LEU A 58 -9.41 4.69 1.97
N PRO A 59 -9.99 4.88 3.17
CA PRO A 59 -11.42 4.67 3.42
C PRO A 59 -12.32 5.61 2.61
N THR A 60 -11.85 6.82 2.32
CA THR A 60 -12.59 7.78 1.49
C THR A 60 -12.64 7.35 0.02
N TRP A 61 -11.63 6.62 -0.46
CA TRP A 61 -11.55 6.14 -1.84
C TRP A 61 -12.15 4.75 -2.01
N THR A 62 -12.38 4.04 -0.90
CA THR A 62 -13.11 2.79 -0.83
C THR A 62 -14.41 2.94 -0.03
N PRO A 63 -15.45 3.59 -0.61
CA PRO A 63 -16.77 3.59 0.00
C PRO A 63 -17.22 2.17 0.35
N THR A 64 -18.10 2.04 1.33
CA THR A 64 -18.70 0.74 1.74
C THR A 64 -19.32 -0.03 0.56
N GLU A 65 -19.58 0.66 -0.55
CA GLU A 65 -20.13 0.16 -1.82
C GLU A 65 -19.11 -0.50 -2.75
N PHE A 66 -17.81 -0.47 -2.44
CA PHE A 66 -16.77 -1.08 -3.27
C PHE A 66 -17.06 -2.58 -3.42
N ARG A 67 -17.45 -3.00 -4.62
CA ARG A 67 -17.84 -4.39 -4.89
C ARG A 67 -16.59 -5.24 -5.14
N GLU A 68 -16.73 -6.56 -5.00
CA GLU A 68 -15.63 -7.49 -5.35
C GLU A 68 -15.08 -7.22 -6.76
N CYS A 69 -15.93 -6.89 -7.72
CA CYS A 69 -15.53 -6.57 -9.09
C CYS A 69 -14.67 -5.29 -9.20
N ASP A 70 -14.78 -4.35 -8.27
CA ASP A 70 -13.98 -3.12 -8.28
C ASP A 70 -12.60 -3.39 -7.68
N TYR A 71 -12.53 -4.24 -6.65
CA TYR A 71 -11.26 -4.78 -6.16
C TYR A 71 -10.55 -5.64 -7.23
N ASP A 72 -11.30 -6.43 -8.00
CA ASP A 72 -10.76 -7.20 -9.13
C ASP A 72 -10.13 -6.31 -10.20
N LYS A 73 -10.85 -5.25 -10.60
CA LYS A 73 -10.34 -4.28 -11.57
C LYS A 73 -9.10 -3.56 -11.05
N LEU A 74 -9.10 -3.19 -9.78
CA LEU A 74 -7.96 -2.52 -9.17
C LEU A 74 -6.77 -3.46 -9.05
N MET A 75 -6.97 -4.69 -8.57
CA MET A 75 -5.93 -5.72 -8.57
C MET A 75 -5.35 -5.90 -9.98
N SER A 76 -6.20 -6.06 -10.99
CA SER A 76 -5.77 -6.20 -12.39
C SER A 76 -5.07 -4.95 -12.94
N ALA A 77 -5.27 -3.77 -12.35
CA ALA A 77 -4.60 -2.54 -12.76
C ALA A 77 -3.22 -2.37 -12.07
N LEU A 78 -3.07 -2.93 -10.87
CA LEU A 78 -1.84 -2.93 -10.08
C LEU A 78 -0.90 -4.06 -10.55
N ASP A 79 -1.43 -5.29 -10.60
CA ASP A 79 -0.77 -6.52 -11.02
C ASP A 79 -0.55 -6.50 -12.55
N THR A 80 0.57 -5.92 -12.95
CA THR A 80 0.94 -5.72 -14.36
C THR A 80 1.52 -7.00 -14.94
N ASN A 81 2.19 -7.79 -14.11
CA ASN A 81 2.82 -9.05 -14.51
C ASN A 81 1.82 -10.25 -14.53
N LYS A 82 0.63 -10.08 -13.94
CA LYS A 82 -0.48 -11.05 -13.82
C LYS A 82 -0.16 -12.27 -12.97
N ASP A 83 0.65 -12.11 -11.93
CA ASP A 83 1.00 -13.16 -10.97
C ASP A 83 0.01 -13.28 -9.81
N ASN A 84 -1.03 -12.43 -9.77
CA ASN A 84 -2.03 -12.30 -8.70
C ASN A 84 -1.44 -11.85 -7.36
N GLU A 85 -0.26 -11.25 -7.39
CA GLU A 85 0.39 -10.55 -6.30
C GLU A 85 0.73 -9.13 -6.77
N VAL A 86 1.01 -8.23 -5.84
CA VAL A 86 1.46 -6.87 -6.16
C VAL A 86 2.77 -6.63 -5.45
N ASP A 87 3.85 -6.46 -6.22
CA ASP A 87 5.14 -6.09 -5.65
C ASP A 87 5.23 -4.58 -5.38
N PHE A 88 6.34 -4.16 -4.77
CA PHE A 88 6.53 -2.75 -4.41
C PHE A 88 6.60 -1.83 -5.62
N GLU A 89 7.16 -2.29 -6.74
CA GLU A 89 7.29 -1.49 -7.97
C GLU A 89 5.92 -1.25 -8.60
N GLU A 90 5.10 -2.30 -8.69
CA GLU A 90 3.71 -2.22 -9.14
C GLU A 90 2.85 -1.32 -8.24
N TYR A 91 3.04 -1.41 -6.92
CA TYR A 91 2.37 -0.54 -5.96
C TYR A 91 2.72 0.93 -6.14
N VAL A 92 4.02 1.28 -6.22
CA VAL A 92 4.47 2.67 -6.37
C VAL A 92 4.10 3.27 -7.72
N HIS A 93 4.21 2.50 -8.80
CA HIS A 93 3.80 2.96 -10.13
C HIS A 93 2.30 3.33 -10.13
N SER A 94 1.50 2.55 -9.43
CA SER A 94 0.06 2.79 -9.35
C SER A 94 -0.28 4.01 -8.49
N LEU A 95 0.41 4.21 -7.36
CA LEU A 95 0.31 5.44 -6.59
C LEU A 95 0.74 6.67 -7.42
N ALA A 96 1.78 6.56 -8.24
CA ALA A 96 2.20 7.64 -9.13
C ALA A 96 1.09 8.00 -10.14
N ARG A 97 0.41 7.00 -10.71
CA ARG A 97 -0.76 7.23 -11.58
C ARG A 97 -1.91 7.91 -10.85
N LEU A 98 -2.19 7.52 -9.60
CA LEU A 98 -3.19 8.17 -8.75
C LEU A 98 -2.81 9.63 -8.46
N CYS A 99 -1.55 9.90 -8.15
CA CYS A 99 -1.04 11.27 -7.96
C CYS A 99 -1.21 12.12 -9.23
N LEU A 100 -0.92 11.58 -10.41
CA LEU A 100 -1.15 12.26 -11.69
C LEU A 100 -2.64 12.54 -11.92
N PHE A 101 -3.50 11.57 -11.65
CA PHE A 101 -4.95 11.74 -11.76
C PHE A 101 -5.46 12.83 -10.80
N CYS A 102 -5.02 12.83 -9.55
CA CYS A 102 -5.36 13.89 -8.59
C CYS A 102 -4.82 15.24 -9.05
N HIS A 103 -3.60 15.30 -9.57
CA HIS A 103 -3.01 16.55 -10.07
C HIS A 103 -3.81 17.14 -11.24
N GLU A 104 -4.28 16.31 -12.18
CA GLU A 104 -5.18 16.73 -13.26
C GLU A 104 -6.56 17.15 -12.72
N TYR A 105 -7.13 16.42 -11.76
CA TYR A 105 -8.44 16.72 -11.18
C TYR A 105 -8.48 18.06 -10.43
N PHE A 106 -7.40 18.44 -9.74
CA PHE A 106 -7.28 19.72 -9.04
C PHE A 106 -6.81 20.88 -9.94
N ARG A 107 -6.53 20.62 -11.22
CA ARG A 107 -6.21 21.66 -12.22
C ARG A 107 -7.45 22.24 -12.89
N GLU A 108 -8.64 21.71 -12.59
CA GLU A 108 -9.96 22.31 -12.87
C GLU A 108 -10.60 22.87 -11.59
#